data_AF-A0A0G2FHL2-F1
#
_entry.id   AF-A0A0G2FHL2-F1
#
_cell.length_a   1.000
_cell.length_b   1.000
_cell.length_c   1.000
_cell.angle_alpha   90.00
_cell.angle_beta   90.00
_cell.angle_gamma   90.00
#
_symmetry.space_group_name_H-M   'P 1'
#
loop_
_entity.id
_entity.type
_entity.pdbx_description
1 polymer ?
#
loop_
_entity_poly.entity_id
_entity_poly.type
_entity_poly.pdbx_seq_one_letter_code
_entity_poly.pdbx_strand_id
1 'polypeptide(L)'
;MALPRSLLQYICSLVLFVACANALKFDLQATSQSHDGKKERCIRNFVARDTLVVVTAIVSGTKGDGMRVNMHVSRSSHCLRFCSSAREAHVLFLMLTAVVADAQIRDAVGNEYGRPQDVAGEQRTVFTSHADAAFDVCFENLLTGTRNLGDATRHVELDVDIGADAKDWSAIQATEKLKPVEADLRRMEEMVSEVVREMDYLRTREQKLRDTNESTNNRVKWFGFCTTFILIVLWVWQILYLRAYFRSKHLI
;
A
#
# COMPACT_ATOMS: atom_id res chain seq x y z
N MET A 1 -37.12 1.86 -19.30
CA MET A 1 -36.98 0.95 -18.15
C MET A 1 -35.83 1.48 -17.30
N ALA A 2 -36.12 2.14 -16.19
CA ALA A 2 -35.09 2.73 -15.32
C ALA A 2 -34.50 1.64 -14.42
N LEU A 3 -33.20 1.37 -14.55
CA LEU A 3 -32.50 0.41 -13.70
C LEU A 3 -32.59 0.91 -12.23
N PRO A 4 -33.02 0.07 -11.26
CA PRO A 4 -33.28 0.54 -9.91
C PRO A 4 -31.99 1.04 -9.26
N ARG A 5 -32.04 2.24 -8.67
CA ARG A 5 -30.90 2.92 -8.00
C ARG A 5 -30.18 2.04 -6.96
N SER A 6 -30.87 1.06 -6.38
CA SER A 6 -30.31 0.07 -5.46
C SER A 6 -29.31 -0.88 -6.12
N LEU A 7 -29.53 -1.26 -7.37
CA LEU A 7 -28.66 -2.16 -8.12
C LEU A 7 -27.36 -1.44 -8.52
N LEU A 8 -27.46 -0.13 -8.81
CA LEU A 8 -26.30 0.73 -9.04
C LEU A 8 -25.43 0.87 -7.77
N GLN A 9 -26.04 0.99 -6.58
CA GLN A 9 -25.32 1.05 -5.31
C GLN A 9 -24.60 -0.27 -4.98
N TYR A 10 -25.24 -1.42 -5.22
CA TYR A 10 -24.59 -2.72 -5.02
C TYR A 10 -23.42 -2.94 -5.99
N ILE A 11 -23.58 -2.56 -7.26
CA ILE A 11 -22.49 -2.62 -8.24
C ILE A 11 -21.33 -1.69 -7.83
N CYS A 12 -21.62 -0.45 -7.41
CA CYS A 12 -20.59 0.47 -6.92
C CYS A 12 -19.85 -0.09 -5.69
N SER A 13 -20.56 -0.69 -4.73
CA SER A 13 -19.96 -1.29 -3.55
C SER A 13 -19.07 -2.49 -3.87
N LEU A 14 -19.46 -3.32 -4.85
CA LEU A 14 -18.70 -4.47 -5.30
C LEU A 14 -17.44 -4.05 -6.08
N VAL A 15 -17.56 -3.02 -6.93
CA VAL A 15 -16.43 -2.43 -7.65
C VAL A 15 -15.43 -1.77 -6.70
N LEU A 16 -15.90 -1.13 -5.62
CA LEU A 16 -15.04 -0.57 -4.59
C LEU A 16 -14.25 -1.65 -3.84
N PHE A 17 -14.88 -2.81 -3.58
CA PHE A 17 -14.26 -3.93 -2.89
C PHE A 17 -13.20 -4.64 -3.75
N VAL A 18 -13.44 -4.75 -5.06
CA VAL A 18 -12.47 -5.32 -6.02
C VAL A 18 -11.26 -4.40 -6.23
N ALA A 19 -11.44 -3.08 -6.16
CA ALA A 19 -10.34 -2.12 -6.29
C ALA A 19 -9.31 -2.22 -5.14
N CYS A 20 -9.72 -2.68 -3.96
CA CYS A 20 -8.84 -2.86 -2.80
C CYS A 20 -7.99 -4.15 -2.86
N ALA A 21 -8.33 -5.11 -3.74
CA ALA A 21 -7.64 -6.40 -3.83
C ALA A 21 -6.41 -6.39 -4.75
N ASN A 22 -6.15 -5.28 -5.44
CA ASN A 22 -4.98 -5.17 -6.29
C ASN A 22 -3.76 -4.89 -5.40
N ALA A 23 -2.97 -5.94 -5.15
CA ALA A 23 -1.56 -5.79 -4.80
C ALA A 23 -0.88 -4.82 -5.79
N LEU A 24 0.15 -4.08 -5.35
CA LEU A 24 0.72 -2.95 -6.08
C LEU A 24 1.49 -3.40 -7.34
N LYS A 25 0.73 -3.82 -8.34
CA LYS A 25 1.15 -4.31 -9.64
C LYS A 25 1.03 -3.14 -10.60
N PHE A 26 2.15 -2.56 -11.03
CA PHE A 26 2.13 -1.34 -11.86
C PHE A 26 2.90 -1.51 -13.17
N ASP A 27 2.44 -0.79 -14.20
CA ASP A 27 3.07 -0.79 -15.52
C ASP A 27 3.90 0.47 -15.75
N LEU A 28 5.14 0.27 -16.18
CA LEU A 28 6.10 1.30 -16.52
C LEU A 28 6.07 1.58 -18.03
N GLN A 29 5.61 2.77 -18.41
CA GLN A 29 5.72 3.25 -19.79
C GLN A 29 7.18 3.51 -20.16
N ALA A 30 7.61 3.02 -21.33
CA ALA A 30 8.95 3.28 -21.84
C ALA A 30 9.07 4.73 -22.32
N THR A 31 10.16 5.40 -21.94
CA THR A 31 10.51 6.73 -22.46
C THR A 31 11.64 6.63 -23.48
N SER A 32 11.51 7.35 -24.60
CA SER A 32 12.48 7.37 -25.71
C SER A 32 13.32 8.65 -25.78
N GLN A 33 12.98 9.69 -25.00
CA GLN A 33 13.65 10.99 -25.06
C GLN A 33 14.17 11.44 -23.69
N SER A 34 15.48 11.67 -23.66
CA SER A 34 16.27 12.19 -22.54
C SER A 34 16.22 13.72 -22.38
N HIS A 35 15.35 14.44 -23.11
CA HIS A 35 15.42 15.90 -23.21
C HIS A 35 14.35 16.67 -22.40
N ASP A 36 13.47 16.01 -21.66
CA ASP A 36 12.61 16.75 -20.72
C ASP A 36 12.14 15.82 -19.59
N GLY A 37 12.81 15.92 -18.43
CA GLY A 37 12.47 15.16 -17.22
C GLY A 37 12.76 13.66 -17.30
N LYS A 38 13.57 13.16 -16.37
CA LYS A 38 13.72 11.72 -16.15
C LYS A 38 12.38 11.18 -15.64
N LYS A 39 11.56 10.56 -16.49
CA LYS A 39 10.25 10.01 -16.10
C LYS A 39 10.45 8.71 -15.32
N GLU A 40 10.83 8.83 -14.06
CA GLU A 40 10.96 7.74 -13.11
C GLU A 40 9.65 7.55 -12.32
N ARG A 41 9.35 6.30 -11.94
CA ARG A 41 8.26 6.00 -11.01
C ARG A 41 8.87 5.57 -9.69
N CYS A 42 8.60 6.33 -8.64
CA CYS A 42 9.13 6.10 -7.30
C CYS A 42 8.03 5.66 -6.34
N ILE A 43 8.33 4.62 -5.56
CA ILE A 43 7.51 4.14 -4.45
C ILE A 43 8.27 4.45 -3.16
N ARG A 44 7.62 5.18 -2.25
CA ARG A 44 8.20 5.59 -0.97
C ARG A 44 7.76 4.65 0.13
N ASN A 45 8.72 4.17 0.92
CA ASN A 45 8.48 3.46 2.17
C ASN A 45 9.20 4.13 3.33
N PHE A 46 8.68 3.94 4.55
CA PHE A 46 9.29 4.45 5.78
C PHE A 46 9.91 3.31 6.56
N VAL A 47 11.09 3.55 7.13
CA VAL A 47 11.82 2.55 7.91
C VAL A 47 12.36 3.18 9.20
N ALA A 48 12.29 2.42 10.29
CA ALA A 48 12.85 2.82 11.58
C ALA A 48 14.38 2.70 11.57
N ARG A 49 15.04 3.21 12.60
CA ARG A 49 16.47 3.03 12.80
C ARG A 49 16.84 1.56 13.09
N ASP A 50 18.00 1.14 12.58
CA ASP A 50 18.66 -0.16 12.80
C ASP A 50 17.79 -1.37 12.36
N THR A 51 17.04 -1.20 11.28
CA THR A 51 16.18 -2.26 10.72
C THR A 51 16.70 -2.74 9.36
N LEU A 52 16.64 -4.06 9.14
CA LEU A 52 16.97 -4.70 7.87
C LEU A 52 15.82 -4.51 6.88
N VAL A 53 16.15 -4.13 5.64
CA VAL A 53 15.19 -3.99 4.54
C VAL A 53 15.65 -4.85 3.38
N VAL A 54 14.72 -5.63 2.84
CA VAL A 54 14.90 -6.44 1.63
C VAL A 54 13.90 -5.94 0.60
N VAL A 55 14.42 -5.49 -0.53
CA VAL A 55 13.63 -5.03 -1.67
C VAL A 55 13.75 -6.06 -2.78
N THR A 56 12.63 -6.66 -3.15
CA THR A 56 12.54 -7.65 -4.24
C THR A 56 11.73 -7.03 -5.37
N ALA A 57 12.35 -6.89 -6.54
CA ALA A 57 11.67 -6.41 -7.74
C ALA A 57 11.63 -7.53 -8.78
N ILE A 58 10.44 -7.82 -9.29
CA ILE A 58 10.22 -8.78 -10.37
C ILE A 58 9.79 -7.99 -11.61
N VAL A 59 10.68 -7.91 -12.59
CA VAL A 59 10.45 -7.16 -13.84
C VAL A 59 10.15 -8.14 -14.97
N SER A 60 9.03 -7.95 -15.66
CA SER A 60 8.67 -8.77 -16.82
C SER A 60 9.56 -8.44 -18.02
N GLY A 61 10.17 -9.47 -18.63
CA GLY A 61 11.06 -9.26 -19.77
C GLY A 61 12.23 -10.21 -19.86
N THR A 62 12.99 -10.07 -20.95
CA THR A 62 14.28 -10.73 -21.14
C THR A 62 15.34 -9.73 -21.57
N LYS A 63 16.59 -9.95 -21.17
CA LYS A 63 17.68 -9.06 -21.58
C LYS A 63 17.84 -9.09 -23.10
N GLY A 64 17.79 -7.91 -23.73
CA GLY A 64 17.98 -7.76 -25.18
C GLY A 64 16.70 -7.60 -26.01
N ASP A 65 15.53 -7.52 -25.38
CA ASP A 65 14.24 -7.27 -26.02
C ASP A 65 14.00 -5.78 -26.41
N GLY A 66 15.02 -4.93 -26.28
CA GLY A 66 15.01 -3.54 -26.73
C GLY A 66 14.45 -2.54 -25.72
N MET A 67 14.10 -2.96 -24.50
CA MET A 67 13.86 -2.04 -23.38
C MET A 67 14.80 -2.38 -22.22
N ARG A 68 15.15 -1.39 -21.41
CA ARG A 68 16.01 -1.54 -20.24
C ARG A 68 15.35 -0.88 -19.04
N VAL A 69 15.10 -1.66 -18.00
CA VAL A 69 14.55 -1.14 -16.75
C VAL A 69 15.70 -0.93 -15.76
N ASN A 70 15.95 0.32 -15.39
CA ASN A 70 16.88 0.67 -14.34
C ASN A 70 16.11 0.83 -13.03
N MET A 71 16.67 0.31 -11.95
CA MET A 71 16.11 0.45 -10.62
C MET A 71 17.15 1.12 -9.72
N HIS A 72 16.70 2.01 -8.84
CA HIS A 72 17.54 2.55 -7.80
C HIS A 72 16.79 2.71 -6.49
N VAL A 73 17.51 2.45 -5.40
CA VAL A 73 17.02 2.63 -4.04
C VAL A 73 17.84 3.75 -3.41
N SER A 74 17.16 4.82 -3.02
CA SER A 74 17.80 6.00 -2.45
C SER A 74 17.04 6.49 -1.24
N ARG A 75 17.73 7.17 -0.33
CA ARG A 75 17.08 7.86 0.77
C ARG A 75 16.24 9.01 0.21
N SER A 76 15.00 9.14 0.68
CA SER A 76 14.14 10.23 0.27
C SER A 76 14.60 11.54 0.92
N SER A 77 14.92 12.54 0.10
CA SER A 77 15.16 13.93 0.51
C SER A 77 13.87 14.64 0.96
N HIS A 78 12.71 14.11 0.57
CA HIS A 78 11.39 14.66 0.86
C HIS A 78 10.94 14.35 2.29
N CYS A 79 11.72 14.77 3.29
CA CYS A 79 11.22 14.94 4.65
C CYS A 79 10.85 16.41 4.89
N LEU A 80 9.93 16.95 4.09
CA LEU A 80 9.29 18.23 4.41
C LEU A 80 8.29 18.01 5.56
N ARG A 81 8.78 18.21 6.80
CA ARG A 81 8.06 18.56 8.04
C ARG A 81 6.95 17.63 8.58
N PHE A 82 6.45 16.63 7.85
CA PHE A 82 5.32 15.82 8.29
C PHE A 82 5.67 14.59 9.16
N CYS A 83 6.95 14.23 9.27
CA CYS A 83 7.36 13.03 10.04
C CYS A 83 7.25 13.21 11.56
N SER A 84 7.03 14.43 12.07
CA SER A 84 6.88 14.69 13.51
C SER A 84 5.43 14.67 14.02
N SER A 85 4.42 14.49 13.17
CA SER A 85 3.02 14.52 13.60
C SER A 85 2.22 13.32 13.11
N ALA A 86 2.57 12.12 13.59
CA ALA A 86 1.68 10.96 13.57
C ALA A 86 0.76 10.95 14.82
N ARG A 87 0.27 12.14 15.20
CA ARG A 87 -0.82 12.32 16.15
C ARG A 87 -1.82 13.21 15.41
N GLU A 88 -3.00 12.65 15.13
CA GLU A 88 -4.07 13.22 14.29
C GLU A 88 -3.84 13.19 12.78
N ALA A 89 -4.25 12.09 12.13
CA ALA A 89 -4.65 12.12 10.73
C ALA A 89 -5.87 11.23 10.53
N HIS A 90 -6.99 11.87 10.21
CA HIS A 90 -8.26 11.25 9.88
C HIS A 90 -8.09 10.22 8.74
N VAL A 91 -8.62 9.01 8.98
CA VAL A 91 -8.67 7.84 8.07
C VAL A 91 -9.29 8.14 6.70
N LEU A 92 -9.93 9.29 6.51
CA LEU A 92 -10.60 9.67 5.26
C LEU A 92 -9.66 10.31 4.22
N PHE A 93 -8.48 10.83 4.60
CA PHE A 93 -7.59 11.52 3.67
C PHE A 93 -6.64 10.57 2.90
N LEU A 94 -6.46 9.33 3.38
CA LEU A 94 -5.53 8.35 2.80
C LEU A 94 -6.13 7.40 1.75
N MET A 95 -7.45 7.45 1.51
CA MET A 95 -8.08 6.58 0.50
C MET A 95 -8.23 7.22 -0.88
N LEU A 96 -7.95 8.52 -1.05
CA LEU A 96 -8.23 9.25 -2.30
C LEU A 96 -7.05 10.01 -2.88
N THR A 97 -5.89 9.96 -2.24
CA THR A 97 -4.66 10.45 -2.87
C THR A 97 -3.60 9.37 -2.76
N ALA A 98 -3.61 8.45 -3.72
CA ALA A 98 -2.36 7.90 -4.21
C ALA A 98 -1.58 9.10 -4.76
N VAL A 99 -0.83 9.76 -3.89
CA VAL A 99 0.01 10.89 -4.24
C VAL A 99 1.13 10.33 -5.12
N VAL A 100 0.90 10.29 -6.42
CA VAL A 100 1.98 10.50 -7.38
C VAL A 100 2.19 12.00 -7.42
N ALA A 101 2.99 12.51 -6.49
CA ALA A 101 3.57 13.84 -6.62
C ALA A 101 4.91 13.67 -7.35
N ASP A 102 4.89 13.98 -8.64
CA ASP A 102 6.10 14.26 -9.42
C ASP A 102 6.55 15.68 -9.06
N ALA A 103 7.50 15.78 -8.13
CA ALA A 103 8.16 17.03 -7.78
C ALA A 103 9.59 16.71 -7.43
N GLN A 104 10.51 16.95 -8.38
CA GLN A 104 11.91 16.58 -8.23
C GLN A 104 12.71 17.74 -7.64
N ILE A 105 13.06 17.63 -6.36
CA ILE A 105 14.10 18.44 -5.72
C ILE A 105 15.17 17.47 -5.18
N ARG A 106 16.35 17.49 -5.81
CA ARG A 106 17.50 16.67 -5.42
C ARG A 106 18.26 17.41 -4.31
N ASP A 107 18.27 16.84 -3.11
CA ASP A 107 19.09 17.35 -2.01
C ASP A 107 20.50 16.74 -2.06
N ALA A 108 21.48 17.50 -1.55
CA ALA A 108 22.92 17.21 -1.59
C ALA A 108 23.42 16.10 -0.65
N VAL A 109 22.53 15.29 -0.03
CA VAL A 109 22.91 14.23 0.93
C VAL A 109 22.22 12.88 0.60
N GLY A 110 21.94 12.64 -0.68
CA GLY A 110 21.28 11.43 -1.16
C GLY A 110 22.12 10.18 -0.96
N ASN A 111 21.96 9.49 0.16
CA ASN A 111 22.53 8.16 0.35
C ASN A 111 21.84 7.18 -0.59
N GLU A 112 22.62 6.48 -1.39
CA GLU A 112 22.17 5.46 -2.35
C GLU A 112 22.45 4.08 -1.76
N TYR A 113 21.44 3.23 -1.70
CA TYR A 113 21.55 1.89 -1.15
C TYR A 113 21.82 0.85 -2.25
N GLY A 114 21.42 1.14 -3.49
CA GLY A 114 21.70 0.29 -4.65
C GLY A 114 21.17 0.87 -5.95
N ARG A 115 21.86 0.57 -7.07
CA ARG A 115 21.49 0.99 -8.43
C ARG A 115 21.66 -0.13 -9.46
N PRO A 116 20.88 -1.21 -9.38
CA PRO A 116 20.91 -2.23 -10.42
C PRO A 116 20.40 -1.68 -11.77
N GLN A 117 21.22 -1.85 -12.80
CA GLN A 117 20.90 -1.47 -14.18
C GLN A 117 20.43 -2.69 -14.96
N ASP A 118 19.56 -2.48 -15.94
CA ASP A 118 19.05 -3.54 -16.84
C ASP A 118 18.47 -4.75 -16.06
N VAL A 119 17.57 -4.44 -15.13
CA VAL A 119 16.88 -5.43 -14.30
C VAL A 119 15.86 -6.18 -15.15
N ALA A 120 16.02 -7.49 -15.21
CA ALA A 120 15.09 -8.41 -15.88
C ALA A 120 14.96 -9.69 -15.05
N GLY A 121 13.72 -10.11 -14.78
CA GLY A 121 13.44 -11.19 -13.83
C GLY A 121 13.42 -10.69 -12.39
N GLU A 122 13.87 -11.53 -11.46
CA GLU A 122 13.91 -11.24 -10.02
C GLU A 122 15.23 -10.55 -9.62
N GLN A 123 15.11 -9.43 -8.91
CA GLN A 123 16.24 -8.67 -8.37
C GLN A 123 16.02 -8.35 -6.90
N ARG A 124 16.91 -8.87 -6.05
CA ARG A 124 16.88 -8.67 -4.59
C ARG A 124 17.98 -7.70 -4.17
N THR A 125 17.61 -6.65 -3.45
CA THR A 125 18.54 -5.65 -2.88
C THR A 125 18.33 -5.57 -1.38
N VAL A 126 19.41 -5.65 -0.60
CA VAL A 126 19.33 -5.69 0.87
C VAL A 126 20.14 -4.55 1.45
N PHE A 127 19.58 -3.83 2.41
CA PHE A 127 20.28 -2.77 3.13
C PHE A 127 19.79 -2.66 4.58
N THR A 128 20.56 -1.99 5.43
CA THR A 128 20.17 -1.68 6.81
C THR A 128 20.04 -0.16 6.96
N SER A 129 18.98 0.28 7.64
CA SER A 129 18.75 1.71 7.91
C SER A 129 19.52 2.14 9.15
N HIS A 130 20.31 3.21 9.07
CA HIS A 130 21.06 3.74 10.23
C HIS A 130 20.30 4.79 11.04
N ALA A 131 19.14 5.26 10.55
CA ALA A 131 18.32 6.28 11.19
C ALA A 131 16.86 6.15 10.71
N ASP A 132 15.92 6.73 11.48
CA ASP A 132 14.51 6.82 11.10
C ASP A 132 14.37 7.72 9.85
N ALA A 133 14.10 7.11 8.71
CA ALA A 133 14.10 7.81 7.42
C ALA A 133 13.18 7.13 6.40
N ALA A 134 12.67 7.92 5.47
CA ALA A 134 12.01 7.38 4.27
C ALA A 134 13.05 7.02 3.20
N PHE A 135 12.79 5.97 2.45
CA PHE A 135 13.54 5.59 1.26
C PHE A 135 12.59 5.43 0.08
N ASP A 136 13.10 5.78 -1.10
CA ASP A 136 12.38 5.74 -2.36
C ASP A 136 13.00 4.64 -3.25
N VAL A 137 12.15 3.76 -3.78
CA VAL A 137 12.49 2.76 -4.79
C VAL A 137 11.96 3.26 -6.13
N CYS A 138 12.87 3.60 -7.03
CA CYS A 138 12.54 4.24 -8.29
C CYS A 138 12.90 3.35 -9.48
N PHE A 139 12.01 3.31 -10.47
CA PHE A 139 12.20 2.57 -11.72
C PHE A 139 12.13 3.47 -12.93
N GLU A 140 12.99 3.21 -13.90
CA GLU A 140 13.08 3.92 -15.17
C GLU A 140 13.07 2.91 -16.31
N ASN A 141 12.14 3.06 -17.24
CA ASN A 141 12.07 2.21 -18.42
C ASN A 141 12.58 2.98 -19.65
N LEU A 142 13.75 2.59 -20.15
CA LEU A 142 14.43 3.20 -21.28
C LEU A 142 14.31 2.33 -22.53
N LEU A 143 13.86 2.93 -23.64
CA LEU A 143 13.80 2.24 -24.93
C LEU A 143 15.19 2.26 -25.60
N THR A 144 15.77 1.09 -25.90
CA THR A 144 17.13 0.93 -26.46
C THR A 144 17.10 0.64 -27.98
N GLY A 145 16.04 1.05 -28.70
CA GLY A 145 15.91 0.83 -30.15
C GLY A 145 15.23 1.98 -30.89
N THR A 146 15.51 2.10 -32.20
CA THR A 146 14.93 3.10 -33.12
C THR A 146 13.50 2.79 -33.58
N ARG A 147 12.91 1.69 -33.09
CA ARG A 147 11.50 1.37 -33.37
C ARG A 147 10.65 2.19 -32.41
N ASN A 148 9.97 3.21 -32.93
CA ASN A 148 8.86 3.88 -32.24
C ASN A 148 7.70 2.88 -32.07
N LEU A 149 7.85 1.95 -31.13
CA LEU A 149 6.75 1.12 -30.69
C LEU A 149 5.93 1.99 -29.75
N GLY A 150 4.83 2.55 -30.25
CA GLY A 150 3.88 3.29 -29.42
C GLY A 150 3.50 2.46 -28.19
N ASP A 151 3.52 3.09 -27.02
CA ASP A 151 3.14 2.51 -25.72
C ASP A 151 3.80 1.16 -25.36
N ALA A 152 5.12 1.05 -25.55
CA ALA A 152 5.87 -0.04 -24.95
C ALA A 152 5.83 0.07 -23.41
N THR A 153 5.22 -0.91 -22.74
CA THR A 153 5.07 -0.94 -21.28
C THR A 153 5.78 -2.15 -20.67
N ARG A 154 6.23 -2.00 -19.42
CA ARG A 154 6.86 -3.07 -18.63
C ARG A 154 6.12 -3.30 -17.35
N HIS A 155 5.84 -4.57 -17.08
CA HIS A 155 5.14 -4.95 -15.89
C HIS A 155 6.14 -5.16 -14.74
N VAL A 156 5.97 -4.45 -13.63
CA VAL A 156 6.84 -4.57 -12.46
C VAL A 156 6.02 -4.89 -11.22
N GLU A 157 6.49 -5.90 -10.50
CA GLU A 157 6.01 -6.30 -9.19
C GLU A 157 7.09 -5.97 -8.17
N LEU A 158 6.74 -5.19 -7.15
CA LEU A 158 7.65 -4.72 -6.11
C LEU A 158 7.18 -5.27 -4.77
N ASP A 159 8.08 -5.96 -4.10
CA ASP A 159 7.91 -6.47 -2.74
C ASP A 159 8.98 -5.89 -1.81
N VAL A 160 8.59 -5.51 -0.60
CA VAL A 160 9.44 -4.77 0.34
C VAL A 160 9.23 -5.34 1.74
N ASP A 161 10.18 -6.16 2.18
CA ASP A 161 10.19 -6.74 3.52
C ASP A 161 11.02 -5.89 4.47
N ILE A 162 10.48 -5.57 5.65
CA ILE A 162 11.12 -4.71 6.64
C ILE A 162 11.15 -5.43 7.99
N GLY A 163 12.33 -5.47 8.61
CA GLY A 163 12.51 -6.01 9.97
C GLY A 163 12.56 -7.53 10.02
N ALA A 164 11.70 -8.14 10.85
CA ALA A 164 11.70 -9.58 11.11
C ALA A 164 11.33 -10.42 9.88
N ASP A 165 10.45 -9.89 9.01
CA ASP A 165 10.03 -10.54 7.76
C ASP A 165 11.19 -10.66 6.75
N ALA A 166 12.18 -9.77 6.83
CA ALA A 166 13.33 -9.74 5.94
C ALA A 166 14.42 -10.80 6.27
N LYS A 167 14.26 -11.58 7.35
CA LYS A 167 15.28 -12.50 7.86
C LYS A 167 15.14 -13.89 7.24
N ASP A 168 16.15 -14.33 6.47
CA ASP A 168 16.18 -15.66 5.84
C ASP A 168 16.44 -16.78 6.87
N TRP A 169 15.38 -17.33 7.46
CA TRP A 169 15.44 -18.41 8.45
C TRP A 169 16.05 -19.73 7.92
N SER A 170 16.01 -19.95 6.60
CA SER A 170 16.54 -21.15 5.95
C SER A 170 18.07 -21.18 5.89
N ALA A 171 18.74 -20.02 5.84
CA ALA A 171 20.20 -19.95 5.82
C ALA A 171 20.81 -20.19 7.21
N ILE A 172 20.12 -19.79 8.29
CA ILE A 172 20.63 -19.93 9.66
C ILE A 172 20.62 -21.40 10.13
N GLN A 173 19.70 -22.23 9.62
CA GLN A 173 19.66 -23.67 9.94
C GLN A 173 20.87 -24.44 9.40
N ALA A 174 21.53 -23.94 8.36
CA ALA A 174 22.66 -24.64 7.73
C ALA A 174 24.00 -24.38 8.43
N THR A 175 24.12 -23.29 9.21
CA THR A 175 25.42 -22.81 9.71
C THR A 175 25.74 -23.25 11.15
N GLU A 176 24.76 -23.63 11.97
CA GLU A 176 24.98 -24.01 13.38
C GLU A 176 24.93 -25.53 13.59
N LYS A 177 25.91 -26.24 13.06
CA LYS A 177 26.28 -27.55 13.60
C LYS A 177 27.25 -27.36 14.76
N LEU A 178 26.79 -27.28 16.01
CA LEU A 178 27.47 -27.82 17.21
C LEU A 178 26.67 -27.57 18.51
N LYS A 179 26.65 -28.62 19.36
CA LYS A 179 25.96 -28.79 20.66
C LYS A 179 24.47 -28.39 20.67
N PRO A 180 23.62 -29.24 20.06
CA PRO A 180 22.23 -28.96 19.66
C PRO A 180 21.22 -28.90 20.82
N VAL A 181 21.66 -28.66 22.06
CA VAL A 181 20.74 -28.63 23.21
C VAL A 181 20.90 -27.36 24.02
N GLU A 182 22.12 -26.91 24.28
CA GLU A 182 22.35 -25.70 25.09
C GLU A 182 22.28 -24.41 24.26
N ALA A 183 22.72 -24.48 22.99
CA ALA A 183 22.47 -23.45 21.99
C ALA A 183 20.97 -23.38 21.65
N ASP A 184 20.32 -24.54 21.47
CA ASP A 184 18.88 -24.61 21.23
C ASP A 184 18.08 -24.04 22.40
N LEU A 185 18.48 -24.25 23.66
CA LEU A 185 17.76 -23.72 24.83
C LEU A 185 17.89 -22.19 24.95
N ARG A 186 19.10 -21.63 24.77
CA ARG A 186 19.29 -20.16 24.76
C ARG A 186 18.60 -19.53 23.56
N ARG A 187 18.65 -20.18 22.41
CA ARG A 187 17.96 -19.74 21.20
C ARG A 187 16.45 -19.81 21.39
N MET A 188 15.91 -20.84 22.05
CA MET A 188 14.49 -20.93 22.37
C MET A 188 14.08 -19.90 23.42
N GLU A 189 14.92 -19.57 24.40
CA GLU A 189 14.65 -18.49 25.34
C GLU A 189 14.58 -17.13 24.64
N GLU A 190 15.53 -16.84 23.75
CA GLU A 190 15.59 -15.59 23.00
C GLU A 190 14.44 -15.49 21.99
N MET A 191 14.14 -16.57 21.26
CA MET A 191 12.98 -16.68 20.37
C MET A 191 11.65 -16.60 21.14
N VAL A 192 11.53 -17.21 22.32
CA VAL A 192 10.32 -17.10 23.15
C VAL A 192 10.16 -15.68 23.67
N SER A 193 11.24 -14.99 24.07
CA SER A 193 11.15 -13.59 24.50
C SER A 193 10.72 -12.67 23.34
N GLU A 194 11.20 -12.95 22.13
CA GLU A 194 10.81 -12.24 20.92
C GLU A 194 9.33 -12.50 20.57
N VAL A 195 8.90 -13.77 20.62
CA VAL A 195 7.49 -14.18 20.40
C VAL A 195 6.57 -13.59 21.47
N VAL A 196 6.97 -13.55 22.75
CA VAL A 196 6.17 -12.93 23.82
C VAL A 196 6.05 -11.43 23.58
N ARG A 197 7.14 -10.76 23.17
CA ARG A 197 7.13 -9.34 22.83
C ARG A 197 6.25 -9.06 21.61
N GLU A 198 6.26 -9.92 20.62
CA GLU A 198 5.38 -9.83 19.45
C GLU A 198 3.93 -10.16 19.79
N MET A 199 3.65 -11.13 20.65
CA MET A 199 2.31 -11.43 21.15
C MET A 199 1.73 -10.25 21.93
N ASP A 200 2.53 -9.58 22.76
CA ASP A 200 2.10 -8.39 23.49
C ASP A 200 1.93 -7.18 22.56
N TYR A 201 2.76 -7.05 21.53
CA TYR A 201 2.57 -6.07 20.47
C TYR A 201 1.28 -6.32 19.67
N LEU A 202 1.02 -7.58 19.28
CA LEU A 202 -0.19 -8.00 18.58
C LEU A 202 -1.44 -7.83 19.45
N ARG A 203 -1.38 -8.12 20.76
CA ARG A 203 -2.45 -7.84 21.73
C ARG A 203 -2.74 -6.34 21.84
N THR A 204 -1.70 -5.51 21.93
CA THR A 204 -1.86 -4.05 22.01
C THR A 204 -2.45 -3.50 20.72
N ARG A 205 -2.09 -4.07 19.56
CA ARG A 205 -2.74 -3.78 18.28
C ARG A 205 -4.18 -4.29 18.22
N GLU A 206 -4.46 -5.50 18.68
CA GLU A 206 -5.80 -6.09 18.71
C GLU A 206 -6.72 -5.26 19.59
N GLN A 207 -6.24 -4.79 20.75
CA GLN A 207 -6.99 -3.86 21.62
C GLN A 207 -7.28 -2.55 20.91
N LYS A 208 -6.29 -1.91 20.28
CA LYS A 208 -6.51 -0.68 19.50
C LYS A 208 -7.44 -0.91 18.31
N LEU A 209 -7.35 -2.07 17.66
CA LEU A 209 -8.23 -2.47 16.56
C LEU A 209 -9.64 -2.78 17.08
N ARG A 210 -9.80 -3.35 18.27
CA ARG A 210 -11.09 -3.57 18.95
C ARG A 210 -11.73 -2.25 19.35
N ASP A 211 -10.99 -1.31 19.94
CA ASP A 211 -11.49 0.01 20.32
C ASP A 211 -11.88 0.84 19.08
N THR A 212 -11.09 0.72 18.01
CA THR A 212 -11.40 1.32 16.71
C THR A 212 -12.62 0.64 16.07
N ASN A 213 -12.74 -0.69 16.14
CA ASN A 213 -13.89 -1.43 15.63
C ASN A 213 -15.16 -1.09 16.42
N GLU A 214 -15.11 -1.03 17.75
CA GLU A 214 -16.24 -0.69 18.60
C GLU A 214 -16.73 0.74 18.35
N SER A 215 -15.81 1.71 18.28
CA SER A 215 -16.15 3.10 17.96
C SER A 215 -16.63 3.28 16.51
N THR A 216 -16.12 2.51 15.55
CA THR A 216 -16.59 2.52 14.16
C THR A 216 -17.98 1.88 14.04
N ASN A 217 -18.20 0.76 14.72
CA ASN A 217 -19.49 0.08 14.78
C ASN A 217 -20.54 0.96 15.46
N ASN A 218 -20.19 1.70 16.51
CA ASN A 218 -21.11 2.64 17.15
C ASN A 218 -21.52 3.78 16.21
N ARG A 219 -20.58 4.33 15.43
CA ARG A 219 -20.87 5.36 14.41
C ARG A 219 -21.73 4.81 13.27
N VAL A 220 -21.42 3.62 12.77
CA VAL A 220 -22.19 2.95 11.70
C VAL A 220 -23.60 2.61 12.16
N LYS A 221 -23.77 2.11 13.39
CA LYS A 221 -25.08 1.88 14.01
C LYS A 221 -25.89 3.18 14.09
N TRP A 222 -25.26 4.29 14.46
CA TRP A 222 -25.92 5.59 14.50
C TRP A 222 -26.44 6.04 13.12
N PHE A 223 -25.62 5.91 12.07
CA PHE A 223 -26.06 6.15 10.69
C PHE A 223 -27.19 5.19 10.26
N GLY A 224 -27.11 3.92 10.66
CA GLY A 224 -28.16 2.92 10.46
C GLY A 224 -29.49 3.35 11.08
N PHE A 225 -29.49 3.77 12.34
CA PHE A 225 -30.70 4.26 13.00
C PHE A 225 -31.28 5.51 12.33
N CYS A 226 -30.44 6.48 11.96
CA CYS A 226 -30.89 7.67 11.23
C CYS A 226 -31.55 7.32 9.89
N THR A 227 -30.96 6.40 9.12
CA THR A 227 -31.51 5.98 7.83
C THR A 227 -32.82 5.21 7.96
N THR A 228 -32.93 4.28 8.92
CA THR A 228 -34.20 3.59 9.22
C THR A 228 -35.29 4.59 9.64
N PHE A 229 -34.95 5.57 10.47
CA PHE A 229 -35.89 6.61 10.90
C PHE A 229 -36.41 7.44 9.72
N ILE A 230 -35.53 7.89 8.81
CA ILE A 230 -35.92 8.64 7.62
C ILE A 230 -36.86 7.81 6.73
N LEU A 231 -36.60 6.51 6.56
CA LEU A 231 -37.48 5.63 5.79
C LEU A 231 -38.88 5.52 6.42
N ILE A 232 -38.98 5.43 7.74
CA ILE A 232 -40.27 5.42 8.44
C ILE A 232 -41.01 6.74 8.24
N VAL A 233 -40.33 7.88 8.35
CA VAL A 233 -40.93 9.20 8.13
C VAL A 233 -41.44 9.33 6.69
N LEU A 234 -40.65 8.92 5.70
CA LEU A 234 -41.06 8.94 4.29
C LEU A 234 -42.24 8.00 4.02
N TRP A 235 -42.27 6.82 4.65
CA TRP A 235 -43.36 5.86 4.51
C TRP A 235 -44.68 6.41 5.08
N VAL A 236 -44.64 6.99 6.29
CA VAL A 236 -45.81 7.64 6.90
C VAL A 236 -46.25 8.85 6.06
N TRP A 237 -45.30 9.67 5.59
CA TRP A 237 -45.59 10.79 4.72
C TRP A 237 -46.29 10.35 3.42
N GLN A 238 -45.81 9.28 2.77
CA GLN A 238 -46.45 8.73 1.57
C GLN A 238 -47.89 8.30 1.84
N ILE A 239 -48.15 7.64 2.97
CA ILE A 239 -49.51 7.20 3.34
C ILE A 239 -50.42 8.41 3.57
N LEU A 240 -49.95 9.44 4.27
CA LEU A 240 -50.72 10.67 4.51
C LEU A 240 -50.98 11.44 3.23
N TYR A 241 -49.97 11.54 2.34
CA TYR A 241 -50.08 12.17 1.04
C TYR A 241 -51.15 11.48 0.17
N LEU A 242 -51.13 10.15 0.08
CA LEU A 242 -52.15 9.37 -0.64
C LEU A 242 -53.55 9.57 -0.04
N ARG A 243 -53.68 9.61 1.30
CA ARG A 243 -54.96 9.89 1.96
C ARG A 243 -55.48 11.30 1.69
N ALA A 244 -54.61 12.31 1.70
CA ALA A 244 -54.98 13.69 1.38
C ALA A 244 -55.39 13.84 -0.11
N TYR A 245 -54.66 13.16 -1.00
CA TYR A 245 -54.94 13.11 -2.42
C TYR A 245 -56.33 12.53 -2.72
N PHE A 246 -56.69 11.39 -2.12
CA PHE A 246 -58.03 10.80 -2.28
C PHE A 246 -59.15 11.65 -1.69
N ARG A 247 -58.91 12.32 -0.55
CA ARG A 247 -59.89 13.23 0.06
C ARG A 247 -60.16 14.48 -0.82
N SER A 248 -59.14 14.99 -1.50
CA SER A 248 -59.25 16.13 -2.40
C SER A 248 -59.96 15.79 -3.72
N LYS A 249 -59.79 14.56 -4.23
CA LYS A 249 -60.28 14.15 -5.54
C LYS A 249 -61.57 13.33 -5.50
N HIS A 250 -62.15 13.10 -4.32
CA HIS A 250 -63.46 12.50 -4.10
C HIS A 250 -63.69 11.22 -4.96
N LEU A 251 -62.73 10.29 -4.89
CA LEU A 251 -62.78 8.98 -5.58
C LEU A 251 -63.18 7.81 -4.67
N ILE A 252 -63.69 8.14 -3.47
CA ILE A 252 -64.71 7.42 -2.68
C ILE A 252 -65.30 8.43 -1.71
#